data_AF-A0A937P8J4-F1
#
_entry.id   AF-A0A937P8J4-F1
#
_cell.length_a   1.000
_cell.length_b   1.000
_cell.length_c   1.000
_cell.angle_alpha   90.00
_cell.angle_beta   90.00
_cell.angle_gamma   90.00
#
_symmetry.space_group_name_H-M   'P 1'
#
loop_
_entity.id
_entity.type
_entity.pdbx_description
1 polymer ?
#
loop_
_entity_poly.entity_id
_entity_poly.type
_entity_poly.pdbx_seq_one_letter_code
_entity_poly.pdbx_strand_id
1 'polypeptide(L)'
;MGIQDGERAAPPEDVGGVGGFEEFLEIWRDPDHTEYKHMRSWAGKKYDPEAFDVKKANSMLRMRKKYIWEYDFNINMNRYR
;
A
#
# COMPACT_ATOMS: atom_id res chain seq x y z
N MET A 1 1.23 2.55 -20.37
CA MET A 1 2.32 3.00 -19.47
C MET A 1 2.14 2.35 -18.10
N GLY A 2 3.20 1.75 -17.55
CA GLY A 2 3.24 1.09 -16.25
C GLY A 2 4.43 1.59 -15.43
N ILE A 3 4.51 1.21 -14.15
CA ILE A 3 5.65 1.53 -13.28
C ILE A 3 6.89 0.83 -13.81
N GLN A 4 7.98 1.58 -13.94
CA GLN A 4 9.27 1.08 -14.42
C GLN A 4 10.22 0.73 -13.26
N ASP A 5 10.15 1.47 -12.16
CA ASP A 5 11.00 1.27 -10.98
C ASP A 5 10.34 1.85 -9.71
N GLY A 6 10.88 1.54 -8.54
CA GLY A 6 10.47 2.07 -7.24
C GLY A 6 11.24 1.47 -6.07
N GLU A 7 11.09 2.07 -4.89
CA GLU A 7 11.77 1.65 -3.67
C GLU A 7 10.83 1.68 -2.47
N ARG A 8 11.16 0.82 -1.49
CA ARG A 8 10.48 0.70 -0.19
C ARG A 8 9.00 0.27 -0.29
N ALA A 9 8.49 -0.23 0.84
CA ALA A 9 7.07 -0.49 0.94
C ALA A 9 6.30 0.83 1.07
N ALA A 10 5.09 0.83 0.54
CA ALA A 10 4.12 1.86 0.89
C ALA A 10 3.87 1.80 2.41
N PRO A 11 3.66 2.96 3.07
CA PRO A 11 3.34 2.98 4.49
C PRO A 11 2.12 2.09 4.79
N PRO A 12 2.05 1.45 5.96
CA PRO A 12 0.83 0.78 6.39
C PRO A 12 -0.38 1.73 6.33
N GLU A 13 -1.56 1.18 6.09
CA GLU A 13 -2.80 1.97 6.13
C GLU A 13 -2.94 2.64 7.50
N ASP A 14 -3.42 3.89 7.52
CA ASP A 14 -3.67 4.67 8.73
C ASP A 14 -2.47 4.98 9.63
N VAL A 15 -1.25 4.98 9.09
CA VAL A 15 -0.01 5.31 9.84
C VAL A 15 0.08 6.77 10.33
N GLY A 16 -0.91 7.62 10.04
CA GLY A 16 -0.91 9.02 10.50
C GLY A 16 -0.09 9.99 9.63
N GLY A 17 0.18 9.64 8.37
CA GLY A 17 0.93 10.48 7.43
C GLY A 17 2.45 10.35 7.58
N VAL A 18 3.20 11.38 7.17
CA VAL A 18 4.68 11.32 7.11
C VAL A 18 5.29 11.13 8.49
N GLY A 19 4.90 11.93 9.48
CA GLY A 19 5.47 11.87 10.83
C GLY A 19 5.19 10.54 11.54
N GLY A 20 3.98 10.00 11.41
CA GLY A 20 3.67 8.69 11.98
C GLY A 20 4.40 7.55 11.26
N PHE A 21 4.72 7.70 9.97
CA PHE A 21 5.57 6.73 9.27
C PHE A 21 7.03 6.78 9.73
N GLU A 22 7.56 7.96 10.06
CA GLU A 22 8.90 8.10 10.62
C GLU A 22 8.98 7.45 12.01
N GLU A 23 8.04 7.76 12.91
CA GLU A 23 7.92 7.13 14.23
C GLU A 23 7.79 5.60 14.12
N PHE A 24 6.95 5.14 13.18
CA PHE A 24 6.83 3.73 12.86
C PHE A 24 8.18 3.11 12.49
N LEU A 25 8.97 3.74 11.61
CA LEU A 25 10.28 3.23 11.20
C LEU A 25 11.31 3.24 12.32
N GLU A 26 11.28 4.24 13.21
CA GLU A 26 12.13 4.29 14.41
C GLU A 26 11.85 3.10 15.32
N ILE A 27 10.57 2.90 15.68
CA ILE A 27 10.14 1.75 16.49
C ILE A 27 10.46 0.44 15.77
N TRP A 28 10.27 0.36 14.45
CA TRP A 28 10.53 -0.84 13.65
C TRP A 28 12.01 -1.25 13.61
N ARG A 29 12.93 -0.30 13.82
CA ARG A 29 14.38 -0.54 13.80
C ARG A 29 14.96 -0.83 15.18
N ASP A 30 14.17 -0.65 16.23
CA ASP A 30 14.57 -0.89 17.62
C ASP A 30 13.77 -2.07 18.22
N PRO A 31 14.34 -3.31 18.19
CA PRO A 31 13.70 -4.48 18.79
C PRO A 31 13.48 -4.40 20.30
N ASP A 32 14.21 -3.52 21.00
CA ASP A 32 14.13 -3.33 22.44
C ASP A 32 13.07 -2.27 22.82
N HIS A 33 12.54 -1.54 21.85
CA HIS A 33 11.46 -0.59 22.05
C HIS A 33 10.20 -1.29 22.58
N THR A 34 9.55 -0.71 23.57
CA THR A 34 8.36 -1.31 24.23
C THR A 34 7.23 -1.59 23.25
N GLU A 35 7.07 -0.70 22.26
CA GLU A 35 6.06 -0.81 21.21
C GLU A 35 6.46 -1.69 20.02
N TYR A 36 7.69 -2.22 19.94
CA TYR A 36 8.17 -2.98 18.78
C TYR A 36 7.25 -4.15 18.41
N LYS A 37 6.84 -4.94 19.42
CA LYS A 37 5.95 -6.10 19.21
C LYS A 37 4.56 -5.67 18.77
N HIS A 38 4.04 -4.59 19.34
CA HIS A 38 2.73 -4.05 18.96
C HIS A 38 2.76 -3.58 17.51
N MET A 39 3.79 -2.82 17.15
CA MET A 39 3.97 -2.26 15.80
C MET A 39 4.14 -3.35 14.73
N ARG A 40 4.89 -4.42 15.03
CA ARG A 40 5.03 -5.59 14.14
C ARG A 40 3.73 -6.36 13.95
N SER A 41 2.92 -6.46 15.01
CA SER A 41 1.60 -7.09 14.92
C SER A 41 0.63 -6.25 14.11
N TRP A 42 0.65 -4.92 14.31
CA TRP A 42 -0.22 -3.97 13.64
C TRP A 42 0.07 -3.86 12.14
N ALA A 43 1.33 -3.66 11.72
CA ALA A 43 1.68 -3.59 10.30
C ALA A 43 1.48 -4.93 9.56
N GLY A 44 1.39 -6.03 10.31
CA GLY A 44 1.14 -7.36 9.80
C GLY A 44 2.42 -8.13 9.42
N LYS A 45 2.33 -9.45 9.51
CA LYS A 45 3.48 -10.38 9.40
C LYS A 45 4.24 -10.34 8.07
N LYS A 46 3.65 -9.76 7.03
CA LYS A 46 4.23 -9.69 5.68
C LYS A 46 4.76 -8.30 5.32
N TYR A 47 4.64 -7.33 6.23
CA TYR A 47 5.16 -5.99 6.01
C TYR A 47 6.69 -6.02 6.13
N ASP A 48 7.34 -5.45 5.12
CA ASP A 48 8.79 -5.23 5.07
C ASP A 48 9.00 -3.82 4.52
N PRO A 49 9.51 -2.86 5.31
CA PRO A 49 9.64 -1.47 4.89
C PRO A 49 10.55 -1.28 3.67
N GLU A 50 11.46 -2.22 3.40
CA GLU A 50 12.37 -2.14 2.25
C GLU A 50 11.83 -2.89 1.02
N ALA A 51 10.72 -3.61 1.15
CA ALA A 51 10.19 -4.43 0.06
C ALA A 51 9.44 -3.60 -0.98
N PHE A 52 9.91 -3.66 -2.22
CA PHE A 52 9.20 -3.17 -3.40
C PHE A 52 9.16 -4.24 -4.50
N ASP A 53 7.98 -4.45 -5.12
CA ASP A 53 7.80 -5.37 -6.23
C ASP A 53 7.03 -4.70 -7.38
N VAL A 54 7.77 -4.38 -8.45
CA VAL A 54 7.25 -3.72 -9.65
C VAL A 54 6.18 -4.56 -10.38
N LYS A 55 6.26 -5.89 -10.33
CA LYS A 55 5.25 -6.78 -10.94
C LYS A 55 3.96 -6.72 -10.14
N LYS A 56 4.06 -6.79 -8.82
CA LYS A 56 2.90 -6.66 -7.91
C LYS A 56 2.24 -5.29 -8.08
N ALA A 57 3.02 -4.21 -8.10
CA ALA A 57 2.53 -2.85 -8.28
C ALA A 57 1.79 -2.68 -9.63
N ASN A 58 2.39 -3.13 -10.74
CA ASN A 58 1.74 -3.10 -12.04
C ASN A 58 0.48 -3.98 -12.12
N SER A 59 0.44 -5.10 -11.40
CA SER A 59 -0.76 -5.95 -11.31
C SER A 59 -1.91 -5.22 -10.62
N MET A 60 -1.64 -4.56 -9.49
CA MET A 60 -2.65 -3.78 -8.75
C MET A 60 -3.20 -2.62 -9.60
N LEU A 61 -2.32 -1.89 -10.30
CA LEU A 61 -2.74 -0.83 -11.23
C LEU A 61 -3.65 -1.37 -12.35
N ARG A 62 -3.33 -2.54 -12.91
CA ARG A 62 -4.16 -3.17 -13.94
C ARG A 62 -5.53 -3.58 -13.40
N MET A 63 -5.58 -4.17 -12.21
CA MET A 63 -6.84 -4.54 -11.56
C MET A 63 -7.71 -3.30 -11.33
N ARG A 64 -7.14 -2.22 -10.78
CA ARG A 64 -7.89 -0.99 -10.53
C ARG A 64 -8.43 -0.36 -11.82
N LYS A 65 -7.64 -0.35 -12.91
CA LYS A 65 -8.10 0.12 -14.22
C LYS A 65 -9.27 -0.71 -14.76
N LYS A 66 -9.24 -2.04 -14.57
CA LYS A 66 -10.35 -2.92 -14.97
C LYS A 66 -11.63 -2.59 -14.20
N TYR A 67 -11.55 -2.43 -12.88
CA TYR A 67 -12.71 -2.06 -12.06
C TYR A 67 -13.32 -0.71 -12.45
N ILE A 68 -12.48 0.31 -12.69
CA ILE A 68 -12.97 1.64 -13.11
C ILE A 68 -13.62 1.55 -14.49
N TRP A 69 -13.02 0.85 -15.45
CA TRP A 69 -13.61 0.66 -16.78
C TRP A 69 -14.95 -0.07 -16.74
N GLU A 70 -15.05 -1.16 -15.96
CA GLU A 70 -16.30 -1.91 -15.82
C GLU A 70 -17.38 -1.07 -15.11
N TYR A 71 -17.01 -0.29 -14.10
CA TYR A 71 -17.93 0.59 -13.39
C TYR A 71 -18.42 1.75 -14.27
N ASP A 72 -17.51 2.46 -14.93
CA ASP A 72 -17.84 3.59 -15.83
C ASP A 72 -18.63 3.12 -17.05
N PHE A 73 -18.31 1.96 -17.61
CA PHE A 73 -19.07 1.38 -18.73
C PHE A 73 -20.50 1.02 -18.31
N ASN A 74 -20.66 0.35 -17.15
CA ASN A 74 -21.97 -0.07 -16.66
C ASN A 74 -22.86 1.09 -16.20
N ILE A 75 -22.29 2.17 -15.65
CA ILE A 75 -23.06 3.37 -15.30
C ILE A 75 -23.45 4.17 -16.53
N ASN A 76 -22.53 4.36 -17.48
CA ASN A 76 -22.85 5.16 -18.66
C ASN A 76 -23.87 4.44 -19.56
N MET A 77 -23.82 3.11 -19.73
CA MET A 77 -24.86 2.38 -20.49
C MET A 77 -26.25 2.43 -19.85
N ASN A 78 -26.36 2.45 -18.53
CA ASN A 78 -27.65 2.56 -17.83
C ASN A 78 -28.23 3.98 -17.85
N ARG A 79 -27.43 5.00 -18.18
CA ARG A 79 -27.90 6.40 -18.30
C ARG A 79 -28.46 6.73 -19.70
N TYR A 80 -28.24 5.86 -20.69
CA TYR A 80 -28.76 5.99 -22.06
C TYR A 80 -29.83 4.94 -22.41
N ARG A 81 -30.41 4.29 -21.38
CA ARG A 81 -31.51 3.32 -21.53
C ARG A 81 -32.81 3.89 -21.00
#